data_AF-A0A661QQI9-F1
#
_entry.id   AF-A0A661QQI9-F1
#
_cell.length_a   1.000
_cell.length_b   1.000
_cell.length_c   1.000
_cell.angle_alpha   90.00
_cell.angle_beta   90.00
_cell.angle_gamma   90.00
#
_symmetry.space_group_name_H-M   'P 1'
#
loop_
_entity.id
_entity.type
_entity.pdbx_description
1 polymer ?
#
loop_
_entity_poly.entity_id
_entity_poly.type
_entity_poly.pdbx_seq_one_letter_code
_entity_poly.pdbx_strand_id
1 'polypeptide(L)' 'IRPVLMETFVQKNRFAGTCYKAANWINVGQTKGRGKLGPPGKISVPIKDVWVYPIDRKFKALLKN' A
#
# COMPACT_ATOMS: atom_id res chain seq x y z
N ILE A 1 -2.60 9.09 -20.67
CA ILE A 1 -2.90 8.33 -19.44
C ILE A 1 -2.77 9.31 -18.26
N ARG A 2 -3.76 9.39 -17.37
CA ARG A 2 -3.75 10.30 -16.20
C ARG A 2 -3.72 9.48 -14.90
N PRO A 3 -2.75 9.66 -13.99
CA PRO A 3 -2.74 8.96 -12.72
C PRO A 3 -3.87 9.47 -11.82
N VAL A 4 -4.56 8.55 -11.12
CA VAL A 4 -5.71 8.87 -10.25
C VAL A 4 -5.53 8.43 -8.79
N LEU A 5 -4.53 7.58 -8.51
CA LEU A 5 -4.21 7.03 -7.20
C LEU A 5 -2.70 6.79 -7.12
N MET A 6 -2.08 7.05 -5.97
CA MET A 6 -0.73 6.59 -5.65
C MET A 6 -0.79 5.53 -4.56
N GLU A 7 0.10 4.55 -4.62
CA GLU A 7 0.35 3.58 -3.55
C GLU A 7 1.81 3.61 -3.11
N THR A 8 2.06 3.26 -1.84
CA THR A 8 3.40 3.07 -1.30
C THR A 8 3.37 2.00 -0.20
N PHE A 9 4.54 1.45 0.12
CA PHE A 9 4.70 0.34 1.06
C PHE A 9 5.69 0.69 2.15
N VAL A 10 5.24 0.63 3.40
CA VAL A 10 6.06 0.95 4.58
C VAL A 10 6.31 -0.32 5.38
N GLN A 11 7.56 -0.67 5.64
CA GLN A 11 7.88 -1.85 6.44
C GLN A 11 7.41 -1.67 7.89
N LYS A 12 6.43 -2.49 8.30
CA LYS A 12 5.65 -2.32 9.53
C LYS A 12 6.50 -2.39 10.81
N ASN A 13 7.45 -3.33 10.85
CA ASN A 13 8.30 -3.54 12.04
C ASN A 13 9.50 -2.59 12.12
N ARG A 14 9.67 -1.68 11.16
CA ARG A 14 10.78 -0.73 11.12
C ARG A 14 10.31 0.73 11.19
N PHE A 15 9.13 1.04 10.66
CA PHE A 15 8.62 2.40 10.59
C PHE A 15 7.13 2.45 10.94
N ALA A 16 6.73 3.44 11.72
CA ALA A 16 5.33 3.63 12.11
C ALA A 16 4.43 4.23 11.01
N GLY A 17 5.02 4.73 9.91
CA GLY A 17 4.26 5.37 8.83
C GLY A 17 3.66 6.75 9.19
N THR A 18 4.14 7.37 10.27
CA THR A 18 3.57 8.63 10.81
C THR A 18 3.54 9.76 9.79
N CYS A 19 4.58 9.92 8.96
CA CYS A 19 4.62 10.96 7.93
C CYS A 19 3.53 10.78 6.86
N TYR A 20 3.22 9.53 6.49
CA TYR A 20 2.14 9.23 5.55
C TYR A 20 0.77 9.53 6.18
N LYS A 21 0.56 9.14 7.44
CA LYS A 21 -0.66 9.49 8.18
C LYS A 21 -0.84 11.01 8.29
N ALA A 22 0.23 11.74 8.62
CA ALA A 22 0.22 13.20 8.73
C ALA A 22 -0.02 13.88 7.38
N ALA A 23 0.45 13.28 6.28
CA ALA A 23 0.23 13.76 4.93
C ALA A 23 -1.12 13.31 4.32
N ASN A 24 -2.09 12.86 5.14
CA ASN A 24 -3.41 12.40 4.71
C ASN A 24 -3.43 11.19 3.77
N TRP A 25 -2.40 10.33 3.82
CA TRP A 25 -2.46 9.02 3.17
C TRP A 25 -3.36 8.09 3.98
N ILE A 26 -4.02 7.18 3.28
CA ILE A 26 -4.96 6.21 3.84
C ILE A 26 -4.27 4.85 3.93
N ASN A 27 -4.15 4.30 5.13
CA ASN A 27 -3.70 2.91 5.30
C ASN A 27 -4.84 1.96 4.91
N VAL A 28 -4.58 1.03 3.99
CA VAL A 28 -5.58 0.11 3.44
C VAL A 28 -5.33 -1.35 3.82
N GLY A 29 -4.33 -1.63 4.67
CA GLY A 29 -4.01 -2.97 5.14
C GLY A 29 -2.55 -3.34 4.99
N GLN A 30 -2.27 -4.64 4.99
CA GLN A 30 -0.91 -5.19 5.05
C GLN A 30 -0.63 -6.18 3.95
N THR A 31 0.62 -6.21 3.47
CA THR A 31 1.10 -7.27 2.59
C THR A 31 1.20 -8.60 3.34
N LYS A 32 1.05 -9.72 2.62
CA LYS A 32 1.12 -11.07 3.21
C LYS A 32 2.56 -11.56 3.48
N GLY A 33 3.58 -10.76 3.17
CA GLY A 33 4.98 -11.16 3.34
C GLY A 33 5.45 -12.32 2.44
N ARG A 34 4.69 -12.70 1.39
CA ARG A 34 5.04 -13.83 0.51
C ARG A 34 6.21 -13.55 -0.43
N GLY A 35 6.42 -12.29 -0.83
CA GLY A 35 7.33 -11.94 -1.93
C GLY A 35 6.80 -12.40 -3.30
N LYS A 36 7.40 -11.92 -4.39
CA LYS A 36 6.98 -12.28 -5.76
C LYS A 36 7.30 -13.74 -6.09
N LEU A 37 8.51 -14.18 -5.74
CA LEU A 37 9.07 -15.50 -6.02
C LEU A 37 9.23 -16.35 -4.76
N GLY A 38 8.56 -16.00 -3.66
CA GLY A 38 8.71 -16.71 -2.40
C GLY A 38 7.92 -18.02 -2.35
N PRO A 39 8.32 -18.94 -1.44
CA PRO A 39 7.68 -20.23 -1.27
C PRO A 39 6.18 -20.10 -0.97
N PRO A 40 5.33 -20.98 -1.54
CA PRO A 40 3.89 -20.97 -1.26
C PRO A 40 3.59 -21.13 0.24
N GLY A 41 2.61 -20.38 0.72
CA GLY A 41 2.13 -20.47 2.11
C GLY A 41 3.11 -19.97 3.18
N LYS A 42 4.29 -19.47 2.82
CA LYS A 42 5.30 -19.01 3.77
C LYS A 42 5.60 -17.52 3.63
N ILE A 43 5.84 -16.88 4.77
CA ILE A 43 6.38 -15.52 4.82
C ILE A 43 7.87 -15.61 4.48
N SER A 44 8.31 -14.86 3.47
CA SER A 44 9.70 -14.81 3.00
C SER A 44 10.26 -13.40 2.89
N VAL A 45 9.40 -12.37 3.00
CA VAL A 45 9.80 -10.96 3.01
C VAL A 45 9.06 -10.22 4.13
N PRO A 46 9.59 -9.08 4.63
CA PRO A 46 8.92 -8.30 5.67
C PRO A 46 7.50 -7.89 5.28
N ILE A 47 6.58 -7.98 6.25
CA ILE A 47 5.22 -7.43 6.14
C ILE A 47 5.31 -5.90 6.05
N LYS A 48 4.57 -5.34 5.10
CA LYS A 48 4.50 -3.89 4.87
C LYS A 48 3.06 -3.42 5.03
N ASP A 49 2.87 -2.27 5.65
CA ASP A 49 1.63 -1.53 5.56
C ASP A 49 1.52 -0.93 4.15
N VAL A 50 0.32 -0.99 3.59
CA VAL A 50 -0.03 -0.43 2.28
C VAL A 50 -0.75 0.89 2.52
N TRP A 51 -0.21 1.96 1.96
CA TRP A 51 -0.77 3.29 2.04
C TRP A 51 -1.16 3.77 0.65
N VAL A 52 -2.31 4.44 0.55
CA VAL A 52 -2.79 5.03 -0.70
C VAL A 52 -3.07 6.52 -0.54
N TYR A 53 -2.82 7.27 -1.60
CA TYR A 53 -3.17 8.69 -1.70
C TYR A 53 -4.04 8.93 -2.94
N PRO A 54 -5.33 9.25 -2.77
CA PRO A 54 -6.21 9.60 -3.88
C PRO A 54 -5.76 10.90 -4.55
N ILE A 55 -5.32 10.82 -5.81
CA ILE A 55 -5.02 12.02 -6.62
C ILE A 55 -6.34 12.61 -7.14
N ASP A 56 -7.27 11.73 -7.55
CA ASP A 56 -8.61 12.10 -7.97
C ASP A 56 -9.64 11.56 -6.97
N ARG A 57 -10.59 12.39 -6.53
CA ARG A 57 -11.65 11.97 -5.60
C ARG A 57 -12.53 10.85 -6.18
N LYS A 58 -12.64 10.76 -7.51
CA LYS A 58 -13.40 9.75 -8.24
C LYS A 58 -12.55 8.52 -8.61
N PHE A 59 -11.32 8.36 -8.07
CA PHE A 59 -10.44 7.25 -8.43
C PHE A 59 -11.12 5.87 -8.37
N LYS A 60 -11.98 5.63 -7.38
CA LYS A 60 -12.73 4.37 -7.26
C LYS A 60 -13.65 4.12 -8.45
N ALA A 61 -14.29 5.14 -9.00
CA ALA A 61 -15.15 5.00 -10.18
C ALA A 61 -14.31 4.84 -11.46
N LEU A 62 -13.18 5.52 -11.53
CA LEU A 62 -12.27 5.50 -12.68
C LEU A 62 -11.42 4.22 -12.77
N LEU A 63 -11.19 3.53 -11.65
CA LEU A 63 -10.46 2.26 -11.55
C LEU A 63 -11.39 1.04 -11.44
N LYS A 64 -12.71 1.24 -11.54
CA LYS A 64 -13.64 0.13 -11.72
C LYS A 64 -13.52 -0.37 -13.15
N ASN A 65 -13.29 -1.68 -13.29
CA ASN A 65 -13.51 -2.41 -14.54
C ASN A 65 -15.01 -2.58 -14.76
#